data_AF-A0A251UBG4-F1
#
_entry.id   AF-A0A251UBG4-F1
#
_cell.length_a   1.000
_cell.length_b   1.000
_cell.length_c   1.000
_cell.angle_alpha   90.00
_cell.angle_beta   90.00
_cell.angle_gamma   90.00
#
_symmetry.space_group_name_H-M   'P 1'
#
loop_
_entity.id
_entity.type
_entity.pdbx_description
1 polymer ?
#
loop_
_entity_poly.entity_id
_entity_poly.type
_entity_poly.pdbx_seq_one_letter_code
_entity_poly.pdbx_strand_id
1 'polypeptide(L)'
;MGHIKITFGGGGGGGVRLISKNCSATVGQVGNVGANRKNLGMAGSKRSLDKRPVVRGIVMNPVNHLHGGGEGRAGRKKKPTAP
;
A
#
# COMPACT_ATOMS: atom_id res chain seq x y z
N MET A 1 28.19 24.07 -3.04
CA MET A 1 27.70 23.16 -1.98
C MET A 1 26.83 22.10 -2.66
N GLY A 2 27.31 20.87 -2.73
CA GLY A 2 26.84 19.92 -3.73
C GLY A 2 25.73 18.98 -3.22
N HIS A 3 24.80 18.67 -4.11
CA HIS A 3 23.78 17.65 -3.93
C HIS A 3 24.03 16.49 -4.91
N ILE A 4 23.73 15.27 -4.48
CA ILE A 4 23.74 14.06 -5.30
C ILE A 4 22.31 13.82 -5.77
N LYS A 5 22.13 13.64 -7.09
CA LYS A 5 20.82 13.37 -7.69
C LYS A 5 20.57 11.86 -7.67
N ILE A 6 19.60 11.40 -6.89
CA ILE A 6 19.22 9.99 -6.83
C ILE A 6 17.92 9.79 -7.60
N THR A 7 17.94 8.84 -8.53
CA THR A 7 16.77 8.38 -9.28
C THR A 7 16.26 7.09 -8.64
N PHE A 8 15.04 7.11 -8.11
CA PHE A 8 14.43 5.90 -7.55
C PHE A 8 13.83 5.07 -8.69
N GLY A 9 14.62 4.13 -9.22
CA GLY A 9 14.20 3.22 -10.29
C GLY A 9 13.40 2.04 -9.73
N GLY A 10 12.13 1.92 -10.12
CA GLY A 10 11.32 0.74 -9.81
C GLY A 10 9.82 0.94 -9.99
N GLY A 11 9.36 0.99 -11.25
CA GLY A 11 7.94 0.88 -11.61
C GLY A 11 7.21 2.22 -11.79
N GLY A 12 7.02 2.63 -13.05
CA GLY A 12 5.96 3.53 -13.52
C GLY A 12 5.96 5.00 -13.08
N GLY A 13 6.69 5.39 -12.03
CA GLY A 13 6.63 6.73 -11.44
C GLY A 13 7.96 7.19 -10.86
N GLY A 14 9.02 7.16 -11.67
CA GLY A 14 10.38 7.52 -11.23
C GLY A 14 10.49 8.99 -10.81
N GLY A 15 10.32 9.27 -9.52
CA GLY A 15 10.62 10.57 -8.93
C GLY A 15 12.12 10.75 -8.77
N VAL A 16 12.61 11.95 -9.06
CA VAL A 16 14.01 12.32 -8.82
C VAL A 16 14.08 13.21 -7.59
N ARG A 17 14.98 12.89 -6.64
CA ARG A 17 15.23 13.73 -5.46
C ARG A 17 16.71 14.06 -5.34
N LEU A 18 16.99 15.26 -4.82
CA LEU A 18 18.33 15.73 -4.51
C LEU A 18 18.64 15.40 -3.05
N ILE A 19 19.81 14.82 -2.79
CA ILE A 19 20.27 14.41 -1.45
C ILE A 19 21.59 15.11 -1.15
N SER A 20 21.83 15.46 0.13
CA SER A 20 23.08 16.08 0.56
C SER A 20 24.27 15.12 0.38
N LYS A 21 25.43 15.66 0.01
CA LYS A 21 26.68 14.88 -0.13
C LYS A 21 27.14 14.20 1.18
N ASN A 22 26.65 14.65 2.33
CA ASN A 22 27.01 14.08 3.63
C ASN A 22 26.19 12.81 3.97
N CYS A 23 25.22 12.42 3.15
CA CYS A 23 24.42 11.23 3.38
C CYS A 23 25.18 9.98 2.90
N SER A 24 25.22 8.94 3.74
CA SER A 24 25.75 7.63 3.37
C SER A 24 24.73 6.81 2.58
N ALA A 25 25.20 6.02 1.62
CA ALA A 25 24.39 5.09 0.86
C ALA A 25 25.20 3.84 0.56
N THR A 26 24.55 2.67 0.59
CA THR A 26 25.15 1.41 0.18
C THR A 26 24.78 1.13 -1.27
N VAL A 27 25.79 0.81 -2.09
CA VAL A 27 25.57 0.42 -3.49
C VAL A 27 25.11 -1.04 -3.51
N GLY A 28 23.88 -1.29 -3.97
CA GLY A 28 23.35 -2.64 -4.12
C GLY A 28 21.83 -2.72 -4.01
N GLN A 29 21.28 -3.88 -4.35
CA GLN A 29 19.87 -4.18 -4.14
C GLN A 29 19.66 -4.69 -2.72
N VAL A 30 18.60 -4.25 -2.04
CA VAL A 30 18.19 -4.84 -0.77
C VAL A 30 17.86 -6.31 -0.99
N GLY A 31 18.40 -7.20 -0.16
CA GLY A 31 18.14 -8.64 -0.23
C GLY A 31 16.65 -8.99 -0.05
N ASN A 32 16.30 -10.28 -0.20
CA ASN A 32 14.90 -10.76 -0.15
C ASN A 32 14.02 -10.20 -1.29
N VAL A 33 14.56 -10.15 -2.51
CA VAL A 33 13.85 -9.71 -3.74
C VAL A 33 12.54 -10.47 -3.97
N GLY A 34 12.47 -11.72 -3.52
CA GLY A 34 11.26 -12.57 -3.58
C GLY A 34 10.20 -12.27 -2.52
N ALA A 35 10.41 -11.31 -1.60
CA ALA A 35 9.45 -10.96 -0.55
C ALA A 35 8.06 -10.63 -1.11
N ASN A 36 8.03 -9.93 -2.25
CA ASN A 36 6.78 -9.50 -2.89
C ASN A 36 5.97 -10.67 -3.46
N ARG A 37 6.60 -11.83 -3.68
CA ARG A 37 5.95 -13.05 -4.20
C ARG A 37 5.42 -13.97 -3.08
N LYS A 38 5.61 -13.61 -1.81
CA LYS A 38 5.17 -14.44 -0.68
C LYS A 38 3.65 -14.34 -0.51
N ASN A 39 2.94 -15.40 -0.86
CA ASN A 39 1.51 -15.52 -0.63
C ASN A 39 1.23 -16.05 0.78
N LEU A 40 0.56 -15.25 1.61
CA LEU A 40 0.08 -15.68 2.93
C LEU A 40 -1.20 -16.49 2.72
N GLY A 41 -1.05 -17.80 2.47
CA GLY A 41 -2.13 -18.72 2.10
C GLY A 41 -3.20 -18.97 3.18
N MET A 42 -3.01 -18.45 4.40
CA MET A 42 -3.94 -18.64 5.51
C MET A 42 -4.27 -17.31 6.20
N ALA A 43 -5.51 -17.16 6.66
CA ALA A 43 -5.95 -15.99 7.43
C ALA A 43 -5.13 -15.80 8.72
N GLY A 44 -4.75 -16.89 9.40
CA GLY A 44 -3.92 -16.86 10.61
C GLY A 44 -2.51 -16.31 10.37
N SER A 45 -1.94 -16.53 9.19
CA SER A 45 -0.63 -16.00 8.82
C SER A 45 -0.63 -14.46 8.74
N LYS A 46 -1.74 -13.86 8.32
CA LYS A 46 -1.90 -12.39 8.34
C LYS A 46 -2.02 -11.84 9.77
N ARG A 47 -2.68 -12.57 10.68
CA ARG A 47 -2.78 -12.17 12.10
C ARG A 47 -1.43 -12.19 12.81
N SER A 48 -0.55 -13.12 12.47
CA SER A 48 0.82 -13.18 13.01
C SER A 48 1.68 -11.97 12.60
N LEU A 49 1.33 -11.31 11.49
CA LEU A 49 1.95 -10.06 11.04
C LEU A 49 1.23 -8.81 11.58
N ASP A 50 0.44 -8.94 12.66
CA ASP A 50 -0.40 -7.91 13.26
C ASP A 50 -1.43 -7.25 12.31
N LYS A 51 -1.71 -7.89 11.17
CA LYS A 51 -2.73 -7.40 10.23
C LYS A 51 -4.10 -7.92 10.61
N ARG A 52 -4.92 -7.03 11.18
CA ARG A 52 -6.34 -7.30 11.46
C ARG A 52 -7.17 -7.34 10.17
N PRO A 53 -8.23 -8.16 10.13
CA PRO A 53 -9.13 -8.19 8.98
C PRO A 53 -9.80 -6.82 8.81
N VAL A 54 -9.82 -6.32 7.57
CA VAL A 54 -10.52 -5.07 7.21
C VAL A 54 -11.84 -5.43 6.55
N VAL A 55 -12.93 -4.88 7.07
CA VAL A 55 -14.27 -5.05 6.50
C VAL A 55 -14.45 -4.11 5.31
N ARG A 56 -15.04 -4.58 4.22
CA ARG A 56 -15.32 -3.75 3.04
C ARG A 56 -16.50 -2.81 3.35
N GLY A 57 -16.39 -1.55 2.93
CA GLY A 57 -17.42 -0.53 3.15
C GLY A 57 -18.82 -0.85 2.61
N ILE A 58 -18.92 -1.70 1.58
CA ILE A 58 -20.21 -2.15 1.01
C ILE A 58 -21.00 -3.02 1.99
N VAL A 59 -20.31 -3.73 2.89
CA VAL A 59 -20.95 -4.62 3.89
C VAL A 59 -21.38 -3.81 5.13
N MET A 60 -20.97 -2.56 5.24
CA MET A 60 -21.28 -1.70 6.38
C MET A 60 -22.65 -1.02 6.22
N ASN A 61 -23.20 -0.52 7.33
CA ASN A 61 -24.42 0.29 7.32
C ASN A 61 -24.15 1.68 6.70
N PRO A 62 -25.16 2.38 6.15
CA PRO A 62 -25.02 3.72 5.57
C PRO A 62 -24.35 4.76 6.49
N VAL A 63 -24.52 4.61 7.82
CA VAL A 63 -23.91 5.48 8.83
C VAL A 63 -22.40 5.27 8.98
N ASN A 64 -21.91 4.05 8.73
CA ASN A 64 -20.52 3.66 8.97
C ASN A 64 -19.65 3.80 7.73
N HIS A 65 -20.25 3.79 6.53
CA HIS A 65 -19.52 3.94 5.28
C HIS A 65 -20.41 4.57 4.22
N LEU A 66 -19.85 5.47 3.40
CA LEU A 66 -20.56 6.13 2.30
C LEU A 66 -21.09 5.18 1.23
N HIS A 67 -20.54 3.96 1.18
CA HIS A 67 -20.95 2.86 0.31
C HIS A 67 -21.80 1.80 1.04
N GLY A 68 -22.18 2.06 2.29
CA GLY A 68 -22.95 1.15 3.11
C GLY A 68 -24.45 1.19 2.81
N GLY A 69 -25.11 0.05 2.96
CA GLY A 69 -26.55 -0.14 2.75
C GLY A 69 -27.01 -0.35 1.30
N GLY A 70 -28.32 -0.59 1.14
CA GLY A 70 -28.97 -1.02 -0.10
C GLY A 70 -29.46 -2.48 -0.02
N GLU A 71 -30.50 -2.82 -0.78
CA GLU A 71 -30.98 -4.21 -0.87
C GLU A 71 -30.00 -5.07 -1.68
N GLY A 72 -29.57 -6.20 -1.12
CA GLY A 72 -28.61 -7.11 -1.75
C GLY A 72 -27.19 -6.53 -1.88
N ARG A 73 -26.40 -7.03 -2.86
CA ARG A 73 -25.08 -6.46 -3.18
C ARG A 73 -25.25 -5.23 -4.06
N ALA A 74 -25.53 -4.07 -3.46
CA ALA A 74 -25.53 -2.81 -4.19
C ALA A 74 -24.10 -2.47 -4.67
N GLY A 75 -23.94 -2.29 -5.99
CA GLY A 75 -22.67 -1.85 -6.58
C GLY A 75 -22.26 -0.44 -6.11
N ARG A 76 -21.01 -0.05 -6.36
CA ARG A 76 -20.51 1.31 -6.08
C ARG A 76 -21.27 2.33 -6.95
N LYS A 77 -22.35 2.92 -6.44
CA LYS A 77 -23.03 4.04 -7.10
C LYS A 77 -22.25 5.36 -6.98
N LYS A 78 -21.33 5.45 -6.00
CA LYS A 78 -20.49 6.63 -5.72
C LYS A 78 -19.03 6.35 -6.07
N LYS A 79 -18.27 7.42 -6.36
CA LYS A 79 -16.81 7.36 -6.59
C LYS A 79 -16.11 6.67 -5.41
N PRO A 80 -14.93 6.03 -5.60
CA PRO A 80 -14.19 5.41 -4.52
C PRO A 80 -13.82 6.46 -3.47
N THR A 81 -14.41 6.34 -2.28
CA THR A 81 -14.16 7.23 -1.15
C THR A 81 -13.58 6.39 -0.02
N ALA A 82 -12.58 6.92 0.66
CA ALA A 82 -12.11 6.32 1.91
C ALA A 82 -13.22 6.43 2.98
N PRO A 83 -13.32 5.47 3.92
CA PRO A 83 -14.13 5.61 5.12
C PRO A 83 -13.74 6.83 5.94
#